data_AF-A0A2E2Y045-F1
#
_entry.id   AF-A0A2E2Y045-F1
#
_cell.length_a   1.000
_cell.length_b   1.000
_cell.length_c   1.000
_cell.angle_alpha   90.00
_cell.angle_beta   90.00
_cell.angle_gamma   90.00
#
_symmetry.space_group_name_H-M   'P 1'
#
loop_
_entity.id
_entity.type
_entity.pdbx_description
1 polymer ?
#
loop_
_entity_poly.entity_id
_entity_poly.type
_entity_poly.pdbx_seq_one_letter_code
_entity_poly.pdbx_strand_id
1 'polypeptide(L)' 'MSMQKMMGELHKELANKLLEVVRDPEAKAGDLNVARQFLKDNEITALPADSNVMREILEGLPFDENVDQIQ' A
#
# COMPACT_ATOMS: atom_id res chain seq x y z
N MET A 1 -24.25 17.40 14.97
CA MET A 1 -23.23 16.44 14.48
C MET A 1 -21.90 17.17 14.44
N SER A 2 -20.82 16.63 15.02
CA SER A 2 -19.52 17.33 15.04
C SER A 2 -18.84 17.26 13.67
N MET A 3 -18.00 18.23 13.35
CA MET A 3 -17.26 18.30 12.08
C MET A 3 -16.40 17.05 11.84
N GLN A 4 -15.75 16.54 12.89
CA GLN A 4 -14.97 15.30 12.87
C GLN A 4 -15.81 14.09 12.49
N LYS A 5 -17.03 13.97 13.05
CA LYS A 5 -17.95 12.87 12.72
C LYS A 5 -18.41 12.94 11.26
N MET A 6 -18.70 14.15 10.76
CA MET A 6 -19.06 14.37 9.36
C MET A 6 -17.94 13.98 8.39
N MET A 7 -16.69 14.36 8.69
CA MET A 7 -15.54 14.00 7.87
C MET A 7 -15.29 12.49 7.86
N GLY A 8 -15.43 11.83 9.02
CA GLY A 8 -15.30 10.37 9.10
C GLY A 8 -16.36 9.61 8.32
N GLU A 9 -17.61 10.08 8.36
CA GLU A 9 -18.70 9.49 7.56
C GLU A 9 -18.46 9.71 6.06
N LEU A 10 -18.04 10.92 5.65
CA LEU A 10 -17.69 11.19 4.25
C LEU A 10 -16.56 10.29 3.76
N HIS A 11 -15.51 10.10 4.56
CA HIS A 11 -14.40 9.23 4.23
C HIS A 11 -14.85 7.77 4.06
N LYS A 12 -15.71 7.27 4.95
CA LYS A 12 -16.29 5.93 4.87
C LYS A 12 -17.14 5.74 3.62
N GLU A 13 -18.05 6.67 3.33
CA GLU A 13 -18.91 6.59 2.15
C GLU A 13 -18.10 6.62 0.85
N LEU A 14 -17.08 7.47 0.78
CA LEU A 14 -16.19 7.55 -0.38
C LEU A 14 -15.38 6.26 -0.55
N ALA A 15 -14.84 5.69 0.53
CA ALA A 15 -14.13 4.41 0.50
C ALA A 15 -15.02 3.27 -0.01
N ASN A 16 -16.26 3.18 0.49
CA ASN A 16 -17.23 2.18 0.03
C ASN A 16 -17.54 2.33 -1.47
N LYS A 17 -17.72 3.57 -1.94
CA LYS A 17 -18.03 3.82 -3.35
C LYS A 17 -16.87 3.46 -4.27
N LEU A 18 -15.64 3.78 -3.87
CA LEU A 18 -14.45 3.39 -4.61
C LEU A 18 -14.23 1.87 -4.59
N LEU A 19 -14.63 1.18 -3.51
CA LEU A 19 -14.57 -0.28 -3.45
C LEU A 19 -15.53 -0.95 -4.44
N GLU A 20 -16.74 -0.41 -4.63
CA GLU A 20 -17.66 -0.88 -5.67
C GLU A 20 -17.04 -0.73 -7.06
N VAL A 21 -16.43 0.43 -7.34
CA VAL A 21 -15.74 0.73 -8.59
C VAL A 21 -14.59 -0.25 -8.86
N VAL A 22 -13.75 -0.53 -7.86
CA VAL A 22 -12.61 -1.46 -8.02
C VAL A 22 -13.07 -2.90 -8.30
N ARG A 23 -14.28 -3.27 -7.88
CA ARG A 23 -14.87 -4.60 -8.10
C ARG A 23 -15.66 -4.70 -9.40
N ASP A 24 -15.98 -3.58 -10.03
CA ASP A 24 -16.72 -3.54 -11.30
C ASP A 24 -15.79 -3.96 -12.46
N PRO A 25 -16.11 -5.04 -13.19
CA PRO A 25 -15.30 -5.47 -14.34
C PRO A 25 -15.27 -4.46 -15.49
N GLU A 26 -16.24 -3.55 -15.56
CA GLU A 26 -16.32 -2.49 -16.59
C GLU A 26 -15.69 -1.17 -16.13
N ALA A 27 -15.05 -1.15 -14.95
CA ALA A 27 -14.39 0.04 -14.42
C ALA A 27 -13.30 0.55 -15.37
N LYS A 28 -13.30 1.85 -15.64
CA LYS A 28 -12.31 2.44 -16.54
C LYS A 28 -11.01 2.70 -15.79
N ALA A 29 -9.91 2.78 -16.54
CA ALA A 29 -8.60 3.13 -16.00
C ALA A 29 -8.60 4.45 -15.20
N GLY A 30 -9.44 5.41 -15.60
CA GLY A 30 -9.64 6.66 -14.87
C GLY A 30 -10.20 6.43 -13.46
N ASP A 31 -11.21 5.57 -13.33
CA ASP A 31 -11.87 5.28 -12.07
C ASP A 31 -10.93 4.53 -11.10
N LEU A 32 -10.18 3.56 -11.62
CA LEU A 32 -9.15 2.84 -10.87
C LEU A 32 -8.01 3.75 -10.41
N ASN A 33 -7.65 4.75 -11.22
CA ASN A 33 -6.63 5.72 -10.83
C ASN A 33 -7.11 6.65 -9.71
N VAL A 34 -8.41 6.99 -9.66
CA VAL A 34 -8.99 7.73 -8.52
C VAL A 34 -8.94 6.89 -7.24
N ALA A 35 -9.31 5.61 -7.30
CA ALA A 35 -9.19 4.72 -6.14
C ALA A 35 -7.75 4.60 -5.63
N ARG A 36 -6.77 4.48 -6.54
CA ARG A 36 -5.34 4.47 -6.19
C ARG A 36 -4.88 5.77 -5.53
N GLN A 37 -5.34 6.92 -6.02
CA GLN A 37 -5.02 8.23 -5.43
C GLN A 37 -5.63 8.38 -4.04
N PHE A 38 -6.89 8.00 -3.86
CA PHE A 38 -7.54 7.99 -2.55
C PHE A 38 -6.75 7.19 -1.52
N LEU A 39 -6.25 6.00 -1.88
CA LEU A 39 -5.39 5.20 -0.99
C LEU A 39 -4.09 5.94 -0.66
N LYS A 40 -3.41 6.49 -1.67
CA LYS A 40 -2.15 7.24 -1.49
C LYS A 40 -2.32 8.48 -0.61
N ASP A 41 -3.38 9.25 -0.83
CA ASP A 41 -3.65 10.51 -0.12
C ASP A 41 -4.03 10.26 1.35
N ASN A 42 -4.44 9.03 1.68
CA ASN A 42 -4.70 8.56 3.05
C ASN A 42 -3.57 7.68 3.59
N GLU A 43 -2.36 7.79 3.02
CA GLU A 43 -1.14 7.06 3.44
C GLU A 43 -1.24 5.52 3.35
N ILE A 44 -2.30 4.98 2.75
CA ILE A 44 -2.43 3.57 2.42
C ILE A 44 -1.64 3.33 1.13
N THR A 45 -0.33 3.16 1.29
CA THR A 45 0.53 2.77 0.18
C THR A 45 0.66 1.25 0.16
N ALA A 46 0.53 0.67 -1.04
CA ALA A 46 1.00 -0.68 -1.30
C ALA A 46 2.54 -0.64 -1.29
N LEU A 47 3.12 -0.44 -0.12
CA LEU A 47 4.50 -0.85 0.10
C LEU A 47 4.54 -2.35 -0.21
N PRO A 48 5.49 -2.82 -1.04
CA PRO A 48 5.81 -4.24 -1.07
C PRO A 48 5.99 -4.63 0.39
N ALA A 49 5.17 -5.54 0.90
CA ALA A 49 5.39 -6.06 2.23
C ALA A 49 6.84 -6.51 2.27
N ASP A 50 7.61 -6.04 3.26
CA ASP A 50 9.00 -6.42 3.50
C ASP A 50 9.14 -7.93 3.85
N SER A 51 8.24 -8.80 3.38
CA SER A 51 8.49 -10.24 3.26
C SER A 51 9.35 -10.48 2.02
N ASN A 52 10.51 -9.83 1.99
CA ASN A 52 11.50 -10.07 0.98
C ASN A 52 12.12 -11.44 1.28
N VAL A 53 11.66 -12.48 0.60
CA VAL A 53 12.29 -13.80 0.57
C VAL A 53 13.80 -13.68 0.32
N MET A 54 14.25 -12.66 -0.43
CA MET A 54 15.68 -12.40 -0.60
C MET A 54 16.40 -11.96 0.68
N ARG A 55 15.71 -11.37 1.66
CA ARG A 55 16.29 -10.98 2.95
C ARG A 55 16.49 -12.21 3.84
N GLU A 56 15.52 -13.13 3.87
CA GLU A 56 15.69 -14.44 4.52
C GLU A 56 16.81 -15.26 3.88
N ILE A 57 16.91 -15.22 2.53
CA ILE A 57 18.04 -15.84 1.82
C ILE A 57 19.36 -15.15 2.18
N LEU A 58 19.40 -13.81 2.23
CA LEU A 58 20.60 -13.06 2.60
C LEU A 58 21.07 -13.37 4.03
N GLU A 59 20.15 -13.47 4.99
CA GLU A 59 20.44 -13.83 6.39
C GLU A 59 20.80 -15.31 6.57
N GLY A 60 20.29 -16.20 5.71
CA GLY A 60 20.61 -17.63 5.70
C GLY A 60 21.90 -17.99 4.95
N LEU A 61 22.50 -17.03 4.24
CA LEU A 61 23.78 -17.23 3.58
C LEU A 61 24.92 -17.02 4.60
N PRO A 62 25.89 -17.96 4.69
CA PRO A 62 27.00 -17.88 5.62
C PRO A 62 28.04 -16.88 5.09
N PHE A 63 27.66 -15.62 4.93
CA PHE A 63 28.60 -14.55 4.70
C PHE A 63 29.28 -14.24 6.05
N ASP A 64 30.56 -14.54 6.17
CA ASP A 64 31.37 -14.03 7.26
C ASP A 64 31.30 -12.50 7.24
N GLU A 65 30.83 -11.86 8.31
CA GLU A 65 30.90 -10.39 8.48
C GLU A 65 32.36 -9.88 8.51
N ASN A 66 33.33 -10.79 8.47
CA ASN A 66 34.77 -10.53 8.38
C ASN A 66 35.36 -10.98 7.03
N VAL A 67 34.66 -10.76 5.90
CA VAL A 67 35.36 -10.75 4.61
C VAL A 67 36.29 -9.53 4.57
N ASP A 68 37.58 -9.83 4.58
CA ASP A 68 38.71 -8.91 4.68
C ASP A 68 38.49 -7.57 3.95
N GLN A 69 38.77 -6.48 4.66
CA GLN A 69 39.11 -5.21 4.02
C GLN A 69 40.31 -5.48 3.10
N ILE A 70 40.07 -5.51 1.79
CA ILE A 70 41.15 -5.56 0.81
C ILE A 70 41.94 -4.27 0.94
N GLN A 71 43.17 -4.37 1.46
CA GLN A 71 44.19 -3.32 1.43
C GLN A 71 44.64 -3.03 -0.01
#